data_AF-A0A3D2TH08-F1
#
_entry.id   AF-A0A3D2TH08-F1
#
_cell.length_a   1.000
_cell.length_b   1.000
_cell.length_c   1.000
_cell.angle_alpha   90.00
_cell.angle_beta   90.00
_cell.angle_gamma   90.00
#
_symmetry.space_group_name_H-M   'P 1'
#
loop_
_entity.id
_entity.type
_entity.pdbx_description
1 polymer ?
#
loop_
_entity_poly.entity_id
_entity_poly.type
_entity_poly.pdbx_seq_one_letter_code
_entity_poly.pdbx_strand_id
1 'polypeptide(L)'
;MYSYEQRIKAVELYIKYGRSAAATVRELGYPSKKNLRRWHAIYIRTGGLPERSAPKPKYSQAQKQAAVQHYLTHGRCLARTRKALGYPAAGTLRQWLLEHDPDLVKESTGSYKGPLLSAGAKRDAVVELCSREGAASVVAEKLGVSRQVL
;
A
#
# COMPACT_ATOMS: atom_id res chain seq x y z
N MET A 1 -4.36 10.55 29.61
CA MET A 1 -4.95 10.28 28.27
C MET A 1 -6.41 9.91 28.49
N TYR A 2 -7.35 10.48 27.74
CA TYR A 2 -8.79 10.24 27.96
C TYR A 2 -9.25 8.92 27.34
N SER A 3 -10.15 8.20 28.02
CA SER A 3 -10.71 6.95 27.50
C SER A 3 -11.54 7.21 26.23
N TYR A 4 -11.83 6.16 25.46
CA TYR A 4 -12.71 6.29 24.30
C TYR A 4 -14.10 6.80 24.70
N GLU A 5 -14.69 6.20 25.74
CA GLU A 5 -16.00 6.57 26.29
C GLU A 5 -16.05 8.03 26.76
N GLN A 6 -15.03 8.49 27.49
CA GLN A 6 -14.93 9.89 27.93
C GLN A 6 -14.90 10.87 26.76
N ARG A 7 -14.26 10.50 25.65
CA ARG A 7 -14.19 11.33 24.45
C ARG A 7 -15.52 11.40 23.72
N ILE A 8 -16.22 10.27 23.59
CA ILE A 8 -17.54 10.20 22.97
C ILE A 8 -18.54 11.00 23.80
N LYS A 9 -18.60 10.77 25.12
CA LYS A 9 -19.48 11.52 26.03
C LYS A 9 -19.25 13.03 25.97
N ALA A 10 -17.99 13.47 25.87
CA ALA A 10 -17.67 14.88 25.71
C ALA A 10 -18.19 15.46 24.38
N VAL A 11 -18.09 14.72 23.27
CA VAL A 11 -18.58 15.17 21.96
C VAL A 11 -20.10 15.19 21.91
N GLU A 12 -20.78 14.20 22.47
CA GLU A 12 -22.24 14.17 22.57
C GLU A 12 -22.76 15.37 23.38
N LEU A 13 -22.15 15.64 24.53
CA LEU A 13 -22.50 16.79 25.36
C LEU A 13 -22.23 18.13 24.64
N TYR A 14 -21.15 18.19 23.86
CA TYR A 14 -20.84 19.36 23.02
C TYR A 14 -21.89 19.60 21.94
N ILE A 15 -22.42 18.56 21.32
CA ILE A 15 -23.51 18.65 20.35
C ILE A 15 -24.81 19.09 21.05
N LYS A 16 -25.12 18.48 22.21
CA LYS A 16 -26.29 18.82 23.03
C LYS A 16 -26.31 20.31 23.43
N TYR A 17 -25.16 20.90 23.72
CA TYR A 17 -25.02 22.33 24.05
C TYR A 17 -24.81 23.26 22.86
N GLY A 18 -25.23 22.86 21.66
CA GLY A 18 -25.16 23.71 20.49
C GLY A 18 -23.73 24.14 20.14
N ARG A 19 -22.74 23.26 20.38
CA ARG A 19 -21.30 23.50 20.14
C ARG A 19 -20.67 24.52 21.11
N SER A 20 -21.24 24.71 22.30
CA SER A 20 -20.63 25.52 23.34
C SER A 20 -19.53 24.76 24.08
N ALA A 21 -18.27 24.96 23.66
CA ALA A 21 -17.11 24.32 24.30
C ALA A 21 -16.93 24.77 25.75
N ALA A 22 -17.36 25.98 26.11
CA ALA A 22 -17.25 26.48 27.48
C ALA A 22 -18.21 25.74 28.42
N ALA A 23 -19.44 25.48 27.97
CA ALA A 23 -20.45 24.76 28.77
C ALA A 23 -20.02 23.31 29.01
N THR A 24 -19.61 22.60 27.96
CA THR A 24 -19.16 21.19 28.06
C THR A 24 -17.97 21.03 29.01
N VAL A 25 -16.98 21.93 28.94
CA VAL A 25 -15.78 21.87 29.78
C VAL A 25 -16.08 22.26 31.23
N ARG A 26 -17.01 23.19 31.46
CA ARG A 26 -17.44 23.54 32.82
C ARG A 26 -18.14 22.37 33.51
N GLU A 27 -18.92 21.60 32.78
CA GLU A 27 -19.65 20.46 33.33
C GLU A 27 -18.78 19.22 33.53
N LEU A 28 -17.98 18.85 32.53
CA LEU A 28 -17.17 17.63 32.61
C LEU A 28 -15.84 17.87 33.33
N GLY A 29 -15.35 19.11 33.42
CA GLY A 29 -14.00 19.44 33.92
C GLY A 29 -12.86 19.05 32.97
N TYR A 30 -13.20 18.42 31.84
CA TYR A 30 -12.31 18.00 30.75
C TYR A 30 -13.13 17.97 29.44
N PRO A 31 -12.54 17.81 28.26
CA PRO A 31 -11.15 18.03 27.86
C PRO A 31 -10.86 19.53 27.64
N SER A 32 -9.70 19.91 27.10
CA SER A 32 -9.49 21.29 26.65
C SER A 32 -10.43 21.67 25.49
N LYS A 33 -10.80 22.95 25.39
CA LYS A 33 -11.64 23.48 24.29
C LYS A 33 -11.11 23.10 22.90
N LYS A 34 -9.77 23.06 22.74
CA LYS A 34 -9.08 22.67 21.49
C LYS A 34 -9.29 21.19 21.17
N ASN A 35 -9.17 20.31 22.15
CA ASN A 35 -9.39 18.88 21.97
C ASN A 35 -10.85 18.59 21.62
N LEU A 36 -11.79 19.26 22.29
CA LEU A 36 -13.21 19.08 22.04
C LEU A 36 -13.61 19.42 20.60
N ARG A 37 -13.15 20.57 20.07
CA ARG A 37 -13.36 20.95 18.68
C ARG A 37 -12.74 19.94 17.70
N ARG A 38 -11.53 19.46 17.99
CA ARG A 38 -10.85 18.44 17.16
C ARG A 38 -11.62 17.13 17.14
N TRP A 39 -12.08 16.66 18.30
CA TRP A 39 -12.86 15.43 18.43
C TRP A 39 -14.19 15.54 17.69
N HIS A 40 -14.91 16.65 17.84
CA HIS A 40 -16.13 16.91 17.10
C HIS A 40 -15.90 16.95 15.57
N ALA A 41 -14.84 17.60 15.09
CA ALA A 41 -14.53 17.62 13.66
C ALA A 41 -14.23 16.23 13.09
N ILE A 42 -13.55 15.38 13.87
CA ILE A 42 -13.32 13.98 13.51
C ILE A 42 -14.64 13.21 13.51
N TYR A 43 -15.45 13.34 14.57
CA TYR A 43 -16.74 12.67 14.72
C TYR A 43 -17.69 12.93 13.55
N ILE A 44 -17.79 14.18 13.08
CA ILE A 44 -18.61 14.52 11.91
C ILE A 44 -18.08 13.89 10.62
N ARG A 45 -16.76 13.78 10.46
CA ARG A 45 -16.15 13.22 9.25
C ARG A 45 -16.22 11.70 9.19
N THR A 46 -16.04 11.02 10.32
CA THR A 46 -15.89 9.55 10.37
C THR A 46 -17.07 8.83 11.02
N GLY A 47 -18.07 9.55 11.56
CA GLY A 47 -19.20 8.97 12.30
C GLY A 47 -18.84 8.47 13.71
N GLY A 48 -17.60 8.69 14.15
CA GLY A 48 -17.05 8.18 15.39
C GLY A 48 -15.66 8.76 15.66
N LEU A 49 -15.12 8.52 16.85
CA LEU A 49 -13.73 8.86 17.15
C LEU A 49 -12.82 7.64 16.94
N PRO A 50 -11.57 7.84 16.49
CA PRO A 50 -10.60 6.76 16.50
C PRO A 50 -10.16 6.48 17.95
N GLU A 51 -10.03 5.20 18.31
CA GLU A 51 -9.54 4.79 19.64
C GLU A 51 -8.19 5.40 19.96
N ARG A 52 -7.30 5.50 18.97
CA ARG A 52 -6.00 6.17 19.07
C ARG A 52 -5.92 7.30 18.06
N SER A 53 -5.27 8.40 18.44
CA SER A 53 -5.00 9.47 17.48
C SER A 53 -4.04 8.91 16.42
N ALA A 54 -4.47 8.89 15.16
CA ALA A 54 -3.61 8.44 14.08
C ALA A 54 -2.33 9.31 14.02
N PRO A 55 -1.14 8.69 13.82
CA PRO A 55 0.08 9.46 13.63
C PRO A 55 -0.07 10.36 12.41
N LYS A 56 0.58 11.52 12.45
CA LYS A 56 0.63 12.40 11.27
C LYS A 56 1.28 11.63 10.12
N PRO A 57 0.68 11.60 8.92
CA PRO A 57 1.29 10.92 7.79
C PRO A 57 2.64 11.58 7.47
N LYS A 58 3.67 10.76 7.23
CA LYS A 58 5.03 11.23 6.93
C LYS A 58 5.13 12.00 5.61
N TYR A 59 4.22 11.70 4.68
CA TYR A 59 4.16 12.31 3.36
C TYR A 59 2.77 12.89 3.12
N SER A 60 2.71 14.02 2.42
CA SER A 60 1.44 14.62 2.02
C SER A 60 0.74 13.80 0.95
N GLN A 61 -0.59 13.96 0.83
CA GLN A 61 -1.36 13.29 -0.21
C GLN A 61 -0.90 13.69 -1.62
N ALA A 62 -0.51 14.95 -1.81
CA ALA A 62 0.04 15.44 -3.08
C ALA A 62 1.36 14.75 -3.45
N GLN A 63 2.26 14.56 -2.48
CA GLN A 63 3.51 13.82 -2.68
C GLN A 63 3.25 12.35 -3.05
N LYS A 64 2.26 11.72 -2.41
CA LYS A 64 1.84 10.36 -2.75
C LYS A 64 1.33 10.27 -4.19
N GLN A 65 0.44 11.17 -4.58
CA GLN A 65 -0.12 11.20 -5.95
C GLN A 65 0.95 11.47 -7.00
N ALA A 66 1.86 12.43 -6.78
CA ALA A 66 2.96 12.72 -7.70
C ALA A 66 3.86 11.49 -7.92
N ALA A 67 4.15 10.73 -6.86
CA ALA A 67 4.96 9.52 -6.96
C ALA A 67 4.27 8.40 -7.76
N VAL A 68 2.96 8.20 -7.54
CA VAL A 68 2.17 7.22 -8.29
C VAL A 68 2.08 7.63 -9.77
N GLN A 69 1.80 8.90 -10.06
CA GLN A 69 1.71 9.40 -11.43
C GLN A 69 3.03 9.30 -12.18
N HIS A 70 4.16 9.65 -11.54
CA HIS A 70 5.48 9.47 -12.14
C HIS A 70 5.76 8.00 -12.46
N TYR A 71 5.38 7.08 -11.57
CA TYR A 71 5.54 5.64 -11.80
C TYR A 71 4.76 5.16 -13.04
N LEU A 72 3.51 5.61 -13.19
CA LEU A 72 2.66 5.23 -14.32
C LEU A 72 3.16 5.80 -15.66
N THR A 73 3.65 7.04 -15.66
CA THR A 73 4.11 7.75 -16.87
C THR A 73 5.50 7.34 -17.34
N HIS A 74 6.41 6.97 -16.43
CA HIS A 74 7.84 6.74 -16.74
C HIS A 74 8.22 5.24 -16.83
N GLY A 75 7.26 4.39 -17.19
CA GLY A 75 7.49 2.98 -17.52
C GLY A 75 7.52 2.04 -16.31
N ARG A 76 6.73 2.30 -15.27
CA ARG A 76 6.45 1.39 -14.14
C ARG A 76 7.70 0.86 -13.42
N CYS A 77 8.75 1.67 -13.36
CA CYS A 77 10.00 1.34 -12.67
C CYS A 77 10.11 2.05 -11.32
N LEU A 78 10.11 1.28 -10.22
CA LEU A 78 10.23 1.79 -8.85
C LEU A 78 11.58 2.48 -8.61
N ALA A 79 12.67 1.89 -9.09
CA ALA A 79 14.02 2.43 -8.91
C ALA A 79 14.18 3.78 -9.62
N ARG A 80 13.66 3.89 -10.85
CA ARG A 80 13.68 5.13 -11.64
C ARG A 80 12.85 6.23 -10.96
N THR A 81 11.64 5.89 -10.51
CA THR A 81 10.75 6.85 -9.82
C THR A 81 11.38 7.38 -8.53
N ARG A 82 11.99 6.50 -7.73
CA ARG A 82 12.71 6.91 -6.51
C ARG A 82 13.94 7.78 -6.82
N LYS A 83 14.68 7.47 -7.87
CA LYS A 83 15.84 8.26 -8.30
C LYS A 83 15.44 9.65 -8.79
N ALA A 84 14.32 9.75 -9.51
CA ALA A 84 13.81 11.01 -10.02
C ALA A 84 13.24 11.92 -8.92
N LEU A 85 12.47 11.36 -7.98
CA LEU A 85 11.80 12.14 -6.94
C LEU A 85 12.62 12.31 -5.65
N GLY A 86 13.62 11.46 -5.41
CA GLY A 86 14.41 11.44 -4.17
C GLY A 86 13.66 10.91 -2.94
N TYR A 87 12.35 10.69 -3.05
CA TYR A 87 11.46 10.08 -2.07
C TYR A 87 10.35 9.31 -2.84
N PRO A 88 9.54 8.44 -2.21
CA PRO A 88 9.70 7.79 -0.91
C PRO A 88 10.59 6.53 -1.00
N ALA A 89 10.79 5.83 0.12
CA ALA A 89 11.43 4.50 0.13
C ALA A 89 10.65 3.49 -0.74
N ALA A 90 11.33 2.48 -1.29
CA ALA A 90 10.71 1.53 -2.22
C ALA A 90 9.51 0.77 -1.62
N GLY A 91 9.58 0.39 -0.34
CA GLY A 91 8.45 -0.26 0.34
C GLY A 91 7.22 0.64 0.44
N THR A 92 7.42 1.92 0.77
CA THR A 92 6.34 2.91 0.83
C THR A 92 5.72 3.17 -0.54
N LEU A 93 6.54 3.27 -1.60
CA LEU A 93 6.02 3.43 -2.96
C LEU A 93 5.20 2.21 -3.40
N ARG A 94 5.66 1.00 -3.09
CA ARG A 94 4.89 -0.23 -3.36
C ARG A 94 3.56 -0.25 -2.62
N GLN A 95 3.54 0.14 -1.35
CA GLN A 95 2.32 0.23 -0.57
C GLN A 95 1.34 1.24 -1.20
N TRP A 96 1.82 2.40 -1.62
CA TRP A 96 0.96 3.40 -2.28
C TRP A 96 0.38 2.92 -3.61
N LEU A 97 1.16 2.15 -4.38
CA LEU A 97 0.69 1.53 -5.61
C LEU A 97 -0.33 0.43 -5.31
N LEU A 98 -0.12 -0.40 -4.28
CA LEU A 98 -1.07 -1.42 -3.86
C LEU A 98 -2.41 -0.82 -3.40
N GLU A 99 -2.35 0.29 -2.65
CA GLU A 99 -3.53 1.06 -2.22
C GLU A 99 -4.26 1.74 -3.40
N HIS A 100 -3.58 1.97 -4.52
CA HIS A 100 -4.16 2.59 -5.72
C HIS A 100 -4.73 1.53 -6.67
N ASP A 101 -3.92 0.53 -7.03
CA ASP A 101 -4.30 -0.59 -7.89
C ASP A 101 -3.55 -1.87 -7.46
N PRO A 102 -4.27 -2.90 -6.98
CA PRO A 102 -3.65 -4.13 -6.53
C PRO A 102 -3.00 -4.95 -7.66
N ASP A 103 -3.40 -4.72 -8.91
CA ASP A 103 -2.86 -5.44 -10.07
C ASP A 103 -1.53 -4.89 -10.60
N LEU A 104 -1.21 -3.61 -10.33
CA LEU A 104 0.07 -3.01 -10.73
C LEU A 104 1.28 -3.68 -10.06
N VAL A 105 1.10 -4.23 -8.86
CA VAL A 105 2.18 -4.89 -8.13
C VAL A 105 2.48 -6.28 -8.71
N LYS A 106 1.46 -6.99 -9.22
CA LYS A 106 1.58 -8.35 -9.80
C LYS A 106 2.45 -8.37 -11.06
N GLU A 107 2.43 -7.29 -11.83
CA GLU A 107 3.27 -7.13 -13.04
C GLU A 107 4.72 -6.78 -12.70
N SER A 108 4.95 -6.11 -11.57
CA SER A 108 6.28 -5.61 -11.17
C SER A 108 7.20 -6.68 -10.56
N THR A 109 6.62 -7.78 -10.06
CA THR A 109 7.37 -9.02 -9.81
C THR A 109 7.72 -9.65 -11.15
N GLY A 110 8.83 -9.21 -11.73
CA GLY A 110 9.52 -9.87 -12.84
C GLY A 110 10.08 -11.25 -12.45
N SER A 111 9.27 -12.08 -11.80
CA SER A 111 9.48 -13.52 -11.85
C SER A 111 8.92 -13.95 -13.18
N TYR A 112 9.83 -14.22 -14.13
CA TYR A 112 9.53 -14.84 -15.41
C TYR A 112 8.50 -15.96 -15.19
N LYS A 113 7.23 -15.70 -15.56
CA LYS A 113 6.19 -16.72 -15.72
C LYS A 113 6.41 -17.43 -17.06
N GLY A 114 7.61 -17.95 -17.28
CA GLY A 114 7.73 -19.04 -18.23
C GLY A 114 6.84 -20.19 -17.76
N PRO A 115 6.40 -21.08 -18.67
CA PRO A 115 5.66 -22.26 -18.28
C PRO A 115 6.40 -22.94 -17.13
N LEU A 116 5.71 -23.11 -15.99
CA LEU A 116 6.20 -23.94 -14.90
C LEU A 116 6.28 -25.35 -15.47
N LEU A 117 7.43 -25.71 -16.05
CA LEU A 117 7.68 -27.07 -16.50
C LEU A 117 7.40 -27.99 -15.32
N SER A 118 6.46 -28.92 -15.50
CA SER A 118 6.13 -29.90 -14.48
C SER A 118 7.39 -30.68 -14.12
N ALA A 119 7.46 -31.24 -12.91
CA ALA A 119 8.62 -32.03 -12.50
C ALA A 119 8.91 -33.20 -13.45
N GLY A 120 7.88 -33.73 -14.12
CA GLY A 120 8.02 -34.71 -15.21
C GLY A 120 8.71 -34.10 -16.44
N ALA A 121 8.16 -33.00 -16.96
CA ALA A 121 8.73 -32.31 -18.13
C ALA A 121 10.19 -31.86 -17.91
N LYS A 122 10.58 -31.51 -16.69
CA LYS A 122 11.97 -31.19 -16.35
C LYS A 122 12.91 -32.40 -16.44
N ARG A 123 12.45 -33.58 -16.01
CA ARG A 123 13.26 -34.81 -16.10
C ARG A 123 13.41 -35.24 -17.56
N ASP A 124 12.32 -35.20 -18.31
CA ASP A 124 12.31 -35.53 -19.74
C ASP A 124 13.20 -34.56 -20.52
N ALA A 125 13.14 -33.26 -20.19
CA ALA A 125 14.04 -32.25 -20.75
C ALA A 125 15.52 -32.58 -20.51
N VAL A 126 15.89 -32.99 -19.29
CA VAL A 126 17.28 -33.37 -18.96
C VAL A 126 17.70 -34.62 -19.73
N VAL A 127 16.84 -35.63 -19.83
CA VAL A 127 17.14 -36.87 -20.58
C VAL A 127 17.32 -36.57 -22.07
N GLU A 128 16.44 -35.74 -22.66
CA GLU A 128 16.53 -35.32 -24.06
C GLU A 128 17.73 -34.40 -24.30
N LEU A 129 18.08 -33.55 -23.33
CA LEU A 129 19.28 -32.70 -23.39
C LEU A 129 20.57 -33.53 -23.39
N CYS A 130 20.63 -34.56 -22.55
CA CYS A 130 21.80 -35.42 -22.40
C CYS A 130 21.94 -36.43 -23.54
N SER A 131 20.82 -36.84 -24.15
CA SER A 131 20.79 -37.83 -25.24
C SER A 131 20.78 -37.20 -26.64
N ARG A 132 20.92 -35.87 -26.76
CA ARG A 132 20.82 -35.19 -28.06
C ARG A 132 22.12 -35.31 -28.87
N GLU A 133 21.96 -35.49 -30.18
CA GLU A 133 23.03 -35.32 -31.17
C GLU A 133 23.04 -33.90 -31.78
N GLY A 134 22.04 -33.07 -31.46
CA GLY A 134 21.82 -31.74 -32.06
C GLY A 134 21.90 -30.56 -31.08
N ALA A 135 21.52 -29.36 -31.56
CA ALA A 135 21.59 -28.13 -30.79
C ALA A 135 20.55 -28.06 -29.65
N ALA A 136 20.94 -27.47 -28.52
CA ALA A 136 20.07 -27.26 -27.35
C ALA A 136 18.80 -26.44 -27.66
N SER A 137 18.84 -25.61 -28.70
CA SER A 137 17.70 -24.79 -29.14
C SER A 137 16.50 -25.64 -29.58
N VAL A 138 16.74 -26.80 -30.19
CA VAL A 138 15.66 -27.69 -30.66
C VAL A 138 14.90 -28.29 -29.48
N VAL A 139 15.61 -28.66 -28.42
CA VAL A 139 15.01 -29.16 -27.18
C VAL A 139 14.25 -28.04 -26.46
N ALA A 140 14.80 -26.82 -26.48
CA ALA A 140 14.15 -25.65 -25.89
C ALA A 140 12.84 -25.31 -26.62
N GLU A 141 12.85 -25.33 -27.96
CA GLU A 141 11.67 -25.09 -28.80
C GLU A 141 10.58 -26.14 -28.59
N LYS A 142 10.94 -27.42 -28.50
CA LYS A 142 9.98 -28.50 -28.18
C LYS A 142 9.29 -28.31 -26.83
N LEU A 143 10.00 -27.74 -25.87
CA LEU A 143 9.51 -27.48 -24.51
C LEU A 143 8.85 -26.10 -24.37
N GLY A 144 8.80 -25.31 -25.45
CA GLY A 144 8.26 -23.95 -25.43
C GLY A 144 9.03 -23.00 -24.51
N VAL A 145 10.32 -23.28 -24.24
CA VAL A 145 11.19 -22.46 -23.41
C VAL A 145 12.35 -21.90 -24.23
N SER A 146 12.90 -20.76 -23.80
CA SER A 146 14.11 -20.25 -24.45
C SER A 146 15.32 -21.11 -24.08
N ARG A 147 16.34 -21.17 -24.95
CA ARG A 147 17.62 -21.85 -24.68
C ARG A 147 18.27 -21.40 -23.37
N GLN A 148 18.04 -20.15 -22.94
CA GLN A 148 18.62 -19.59 -21.71
C GLN A 148 17.93 -20.11 -20.44
N VAL A 149 16.71 -20.66 -20.60
CA VAL A 149 15.86 -21.19 -19.53
C VAL A 149 15.97 -22.72 -19.42
N LEU A 150 16.34 -23.38 -20.53
CA LEU A 150 16.64 -24.81 -20.60
C LEU A 150 17.97 -25.14 -19.92
#